data_AF-A0A952W638-F1
#
_entry.id   AF-A0A952W638-F1
#
_cell.length_a   1.000
_cell.length_b   1.000
_cell.length_c   1.000
_cell.angle_alpha   90.00
_cell.angle_beta   90.00
_cell.angle_gamma   90.00
#
_symmetry.space_group_name_H-M   'P 1'
#
loop_
_entity.id
_entity.type
_entity.pdbx_description
1 polymer ?
#
loop_
_entity_poly.entity_id
_entity_poly.type
_entity_poly.pdbx_seq_one_letter_code
_entity_poly.pdbx_strand_id
1 'polypeptide(L)'
;MGVLLRGKSGDFILNNQGWVMLLRLAWDYGWRPRGTVSPRHWLTNELRERATNWNPADYVTCRGQTVTALDAQLFADALAAVLDDLPHDDPLPSEDLIRVEAPGFPAITYLSDSRTIHPFEQFGGVNKSGFHEFIHFCRQGGFSIW
;
A
#
# COMPACT_ATOMS: atom_id res chain seq x y z
N MET A 1 10.61 -7.34 1.96
CA MET A 1 10.80 -5.95 1.49
C MET A 1 9.49 -5.19 1.66
N GLY A 2 9.56 -3.95 2.13
CA GLY A 2 8.39 -3.11 2.38
C GLY A 2 8.44 -1.82 1.58
N VAL A 3 7.27 -1.20 1.43
CA VAL A 3 7.05 0.11 0.82
C VAL A 3 6.90 1.11 1.96
N LEU A 4 7.69 2.18 1.91
CA LEU A 4 7.60 3.29 2.85
C LEU A 4 6.88 4.46 2.17
N LEU A 5 5.75 4.87 2.74
CA LEU A 5 4.99 6.02 2.27
C LEU A 5 5.22 7.19 3.22
N ARG A 6 5.79 8.28 2.70
CA ARG A 6 6.06 9.49 3.49
C ARG A 6 5.07 10.58 3.15
N GLY A 7 4.21 10.94 4.09
CA GLY A 7 3.18 11.97 3.95
C GLY A 7 3.35 13.09 4.97
N LYS A 8 2.41 14.05 4.96
CA LYS A 8 2.41 15.15 5.94
C LYS A 8 2.17 14.68 7.38
N SER A 9 1.40 13.60 7.56
CA SER A 9 1.06 13.03 8.87
C SER A 9 2.10 12.05 9.40
N GLY A 10 3.21 11.83 8.68
CA GLY A 10 4.28 10.92 9.06
C GLY A 10 4.54 9.84 8.01
N ASP A 11 5.09 8.73 8.48
CA ASP A 11 5.50 7.59 7.67
C ASP A 11 4.50 6.43 7.85
N PHE A 12 4.12 5.79 6.75
CA PHE A 12 3.27 4.60 6.73
C PHE A 12 4.03 3.46 6.05
N ILE A 13 4.15 2.32 6.72
CA ILE A 13 4.95 1.19 6.24
C ILE A 13 4.03 0.01 5.97
N LEU A 14 4.18 -0.60 4.81
CA LEU A 14 3.46 -1.79 4.41
C LEU A 14 4.38 -2.70 3.60
N ASN A 15 4.00 -3.97 3.44
CA ASN A 15 4.75 -4.86 2.56
C ASN A 15 4.39 -4.61 1.08
N ASN A 16 5.25 -5.05 0.16
CA ASN A 16 5.04 -4.85 -1.29
C ASN A 16 3.70 -5.44 -1.79
N GLN A 17 3.31 -6.58 -1.25
CA GLN A 17 2.07 -7.26 -1.65
C GLN A 17 0.84 -6.45 -1.24
N GLY A 18 0.78 -6.00 0.01
CA GLY A 18 -0.28 -5.15 0.53
C GLY A 18 -0.38 -3.84 -0.24
N TRP A 19 0.75 -3.27 -0.67
CA TRP A 19 0.74 -2.06 -1.49
C TRP A 19 0.07 -2.31 -2.85
N VAL A 20 0.46 -3.39 -3.54
CA VAL A 20 -0.16 -3.77 -4.82
C VAL A 20 -1.65 -4.08 -4.64
N MET A 21 -2.04 -4.73 -3.55
CA MET A 21 -3.44 -5.01 -3.24
C MET A 21 -4.26 -3.74 -3.02
N LEU A 22 -3.72 -2.72 -2.32
CA LEU A 22 -4.38 -1.42 -2.15
C LEU A 22 -4.58 -0.72 -3.50
N LEU A 23 -3.54 -0.66 -4.33
CA LEU A 23 -3.63 -0.09 -5.67
C LEU A 23 -4.69 -0.78 -6.51
N ARG A 24 -4.75 -2.12 -6.43
CA ARG A 24 -5.73 -2.93 -7.15
C ARG A 24 -7.16 -2.68 -6.66
N LEU A 25 -7.37 -2.69 -5.34
CA LEU A 25 -8.68 -2.42 -4.73
C LEU A 25 -9.21 -1.06 -5.16
N ALA A 26 -8.42 0.00 -5.02
CA ALA A 26 -8.90 1.32 -5.43
C ALA A 26 -9.21 1.38 -6.94
N TRP A 27 -8.39 0.74 -7.77
CA TRP A 27 -8.64 0.68 -9.21
C TRP A 27 -9.98 0.03 -9.54
N ASP A 28 -10.27 -1.10 -8.88
CA ASP A 28 -11.53 -1.82 -9.05
C ASP A 28 -12.73 -0.97 -8.56
N TYR A 29 -12.51 -0.10 -7.57
CA TYR A 29 -13.50 0.87 -7.05
C TYR A 29 -13.45 2.24 -7.74
N GLY A 30 -12.93 2.30 -8.97
CA GLY A 30 -13.06 3.46 -9.85
C GLY A 30 -11.96 4.51 -9.72
N TRP A 31 -10.97 4.32 -8.83
CA TRP A 31 -9.78 5.17 -8.86
C TRP A 31 -9.06 5.00 -10.20
N ARG A 32 -8.64 6.14 -10.77
CA ARG A 32 -7.82 6.17 -11.97
C ARG A 32 -6.58 7.02 -11.66
N PRO A 33 -5.38 6.41 -11.65
CA PRO A 33 -4.16 7.11 -11.30
C PRO A 33 -3.95 8.28 -12.24
N ARG A 34 -3.75 9.47 -11.68
CA ARG A 34 -3.44 10.68 -12.45
C ARG A 34 -1.97 10.81 -12.81
N GLY A 35 -1.15 9.92 -12.26
CA GLY A 35 0.28 9.86 -12.42
C GLY A 35 1.02 10.44 -11.22
N THR A 36 2.20 9.88 -10.98
CA THR A 36 3.16 10.29 -9.98
C THR A 36 4.15 11.30 -10.55
N VAL A 37 4.60 12.21 -9.68
CA VAL A 37 5.65 13.19 -9.97
C VAL A 37 7.00 12.55 -9.74
N SER A 38 7.96 12.83 -10.63
CA SER A 38 9.32 12.31 -10.56
C SER A 38 9.99 12.62 -9.21
N PRO A 39 10.90 11.77 -8.72
CA PRO A 39 11.61 12.00 -7.46
C PRO A 39 12.37 13.33 -7.45
N ARG A 40 12.21 14.14 -6.39
CA ARG A 40 12.84 15.47 -6.31
C ARG A 40 14.36 15.45 -6.41
N HIS A 41 15.00 14.40 -5.90
CA HIS A 41 16.46 14.25 -5.92
C HIS A 41 17.02 13.95 -7.33
N TRP A 42 16.16 13.75 -8.34
CA TRP A 42 16.60 13.65 -9.73
C TRP A 42 16.78 15.03 -10.37
N LEU A 43 16.16 16.08 -9.82
CA LEU A 43 16.21 17.44 -10.36
C LEU A 43 17.54 18.15 -10.06
N THR A 44 18.32 17.67 -9.10
CA THR A 44 19.57 18.32 -8.65
C THR A 44 20.84 17.85 -9.37
N ASN A 45 20.74 16.90 -10.31
CA ASN A 45 21.88 16.39 -11.07
C ASN A 45 21.87 16.93 -12.50
N GLU A 46 22.52 18.07 -12.71
CA GLU A 46 22.71 18.72 -14.03
C GLU A 46 23.45 17.84 -15.06
N LEU A 47 24.08 16.73 -14.65
CA LEU A 47 24.83 15.82 -15.53
C LEU A 47 24.06 14.60 -16.05
N ARG A 48 22.74 14.51 -15.83
CA ARG A 48 21.89 13.43 -16.36
C ARG A 48 20.73 13.94 -17.21
N GLU A 49 21.00 14.88 -18.11
CA GLU A 49 20.17 15.17 -19.30
C GLU A 49 20.11 13.99 -20.30
N ARG A 50 20.10 12.74 -19.83
CA ARG A 50 19.32 11.71 -20.51
C ARG A 50 17.99 11.73 -19.83
N ALA A 51 16.99 12.24 -20.55
CA ALA A 51 15.57 12.04 -20.30
C ALA A 51 15.38 10.88 -19.33
N THR A 52 15.19 11.18 -18.05
CA THR A 52 14.78 10.15 -17.13
C THR A 52 13.45 9.70 -17.70
N ASN A 53 13.38 8.46 -18.21
CA ASN A 53 12.17 7.84 -18.75
C ASN A 53 11.18 7.60 -17.59
N TRP A 54 10.87 8.67 -16.86
CA TRP A 54 9.95 8.66 -15.78
C TRP A 54 8.60 8.27 -16.35
N ASN A 55 8.07 7.16 -15.87
CA ASN A 55 6.74 6.74 -16.20
C ASN A 55 5.81 7.36 -15.16
N PRO A 56 4.95 8.33 -15.50
CA PRO A 56 4.00 8.89 -14.55
C PRO A 56 3.05 7.81 -14.01
N ALA A 57 2.84 6.70 -14.71
CA ALA A 57 2.03 5.59 -14.20
C ALA A 57 2.76 4.71 -13.17
N ASP A 58 3.96 5.09 -12.70
CA ASP A 58 4.73 4.30 -11.74
C ASP A 58 4.35 4.63 -10.29
N TYR A 59 3.56 3.75 -9.71
CA TYR A 59 3.17 3.76 -8.29
C TYR A 59 3.87 2.66 -7.48
N VAL A 60 4.68 1.81 -8.12
CA VAL A 60 5.16 0.56 -7.51
C VAL A 60 6.65 0.58 -7.22
N THR A 61 7.44 1.39 -7.94
CA THR A 61 8.86 1.47 -7.65
C THR A 61 9.11 2.32 -6.40
N CYS A 62 10.01 1.90 -5.54
CA CYS A 62 10.34 2.63 -4.31
C CYS A 62 11.43 3.69 -4.58
N ARG A 63 11.16 4.64 -5.48
CA ARG A 63 12.18 5.58 -6.02
C ARG A 63 12.08 7.00 -5.48
N GLY A 64 11.19 7.26 -4.53
CA GLY A 64 10.93 8.60 -3.99
C GLY A 64 9.97 9.43 -4.85
N GLN A 65 9.21 8.79 -5.73
CA GLN A 65 8.19 9.48 -6.52
C GLN A 65 7.04 9.93 -5.64
N THR A 66 6.32 10.96 -6.10
CA THR A 66 5.29 11.61 -5.28
C THR A 66 3.91 11.47 -5.90
N VAL A 67 2.96 10.97 -5.11
CA VAL A 67 1.53 11.01 -5.39
C VAL A 67 1.02 12.40 -5.00
N THR A 68 0.32 13.07 -5.92
CA THR A 68 -0.21 14.42 -5.66
C THR A 68 -1.34 14.39 -4.64
N ALA A 69 -1.61 15.52 -3.98
CA ALA A 69 -2.70 15.59 -2.99
C ALA A 69 -4.08 15.26 -3.60
N LEU A 70 -4.33 15.68 -4.83
CA LEU A 70 -5.57 15.36 -5.53
C LEU A 70 -5.67 13.85 -5.82
N ASP A 71 -4.59 13.23 -6.29
CA ASP A 71 -4.58 11.80 -6.60
C ASP A 71 -4.68 10.94 -5.34
N ALA A 72 -4.01 11.35 -4.25
CA ALA A 72 -4.14 10.73 -2.93
C ALA A 72 -5.57 10.84 -2.38
N GLN A 73 -6.25 11.97 -2.59
CA GLN A 73 -7.64 12.16 -2.20
C GLN A 73 -8.58 11.21 -2.98
N LEU A 74 -8.44 11.16 -4.31
CA LEU A 74 -9.23 10.25 -5.15
C LEU A 74 -8.97 8.78 -4.81
N PHE A 75 -7.73 8.45 -4.47
CA PHE A 75 -7.36 7.12 -4.00
C PHE A 75 -8.02 6.78 -2.66
N ALA A 76 -8.00 7.72 -1.71
CA ALA A 76 -8.68 7.58 -0.42
C ALA A 76 -10.19 7.40 -0.56
N ASP A 77 -10.82 8.14 -1.48
CA ASP A 77 -12.26 8.08 -1.69
C ASP A 77 -12.69 6.76 -2.33
N ALA A 78 -11.90 6.24 -3.27
CA ALA A 78 -12.14 4.90 -3.82
C ALA A 78 -11.93 3.81 -2.75
N LEU A 79 -10.89 3.89 -1.93
CA LEU A 79 -10.68 2.95 -0.82
C LEU A 79 -11.77 3.05 0.25
N ALA A 80 -12.29 4.25 0.51
CA ALA A 80 -13.40 4.43 1.44
C ALA A 80 -14.67 3.71 0.96
N ALA A 81 -14.92 3.64 -0.35
CA ALA A 81 -16.03 2.85 -0.90
C ALA A 81 -15.85 1.34 -0.69
N VAL A 82 -14.62 0.85 -0.53
CA VAL A 82 -14.33 -0.57 -0.23
C VAL A 82 -14.73 -0.93 1.21
N LEU A 83 -14.74 0.04 2.13
CA LEU A 83 -14.96 -0.23 3.57
C LEU A 83 -16.28 -0.95 3.85
N ASP A 84 -17.33 -0.60 3.10
CA ASP A 84 -18.67 -1.17 3.26
C ASP A 84 -18.71 -2.65 2.81
N ASP A 85 -17.84 -3.02 1.88
CA ASP A 85 -17.74 -4.38 1.32
C ASP A 85 -16.70 -5.26 2.04
N LEU A 86 -15.87 -4.68 2.91
CA LEU A 86 -14.89 -5.46 3.68
C LEU A 86 -15.60 -6.34 4.73
N PRO A 87 -15.22 -7.62 4.86
CA PRO A 87 -15.80 -8.52 5.86
C PRO A 87 -15.51 -8.00 7.28
N HIS A 88 -16.52 -8.05 8.17
CA HIS A 88 -16.38 -7.64 9.56
C HIS A 88 -15.62 -8.65 10.41
N ASP A 89 -15.82 -9.94 10.12
CA ASP A 89 -15.13 -11.04 10.79
C ASP A 89 -13.76 -11.29 10.15
N ASP A 90 -12.84 -11.86 10.92
CA ASP A 90 -11.53 -12.27 10.41
C ASP A 90 -11.73 -13.40 9.39
N PRO A 91 -11.46 -13.16 8.10
CA PRO A 91 -11.78 -14.13 7.07
C PRO A 91 -10.68 -15.19 6.93
N LEU A 92 -9.61 -15.13 7.72
CA LEU A 92 -8.60 -16.17 7.80
C LEU A 92 -9.00 -17.22 8.85
N PRO A 93 -9.40 -18.44 8.44
CA PRO A 93 -9.58 -19.54 9.39
C PRO A 93 -8.22 -19.85 10.03
N SER A 94 -8.21 -20.09 11.34
CA SER A 94 -7.01 -20.47 12.08
C SER A 94 -6.32 -21.73 11.53
N GLU A 95 -7.02 -22.52 10.72
CA GLU A 95 -6.53 -23.75 10.09
C GLU A 95 -5.49 -23.50 8.98
N ASP A 96 -5.45 -22.29 8.41
CA ASP A 96 -4.48 -21.92 7.36
C ASP A 96 -3.18 -21.31 7.89
N LEU A 97 -3.11 -21.14 9.21
CA LEU A 97 -1.96 -20.61 9.92
C LEU A 97 -1.05 -21.76 10.38
N ILE A 98 0.13 -21.86 9.79
CA ILE A 98 1.17 -22.76 10.25
C ILE A 98 1.90 -22.08 11.42
N ARG A 99 1.75 -22.67 12.60
CA ARG A 99 2.52 -22.28 13.78
C ARG A 99 3.76 -23.15 13.89
N VAL A 100 4.93 -22.54 13.77
CA VAL A 100 6.21 -23.19 14.01
C VAL A 100 6.73 -22.77 15.38
N GLU A 101 6.94 -23.77 16.22
CA GLU A 101 7.59 -23.63 17.51
C GLU A 101 8.99 -24.24 17.43
N ALA A 102 10.01 -23.44 17.68
CA ALA A 102 11.40 -23.87 17.73
C ALA A 102 11.98 -23.58 19.12
N PRO A 103 12.70 -24.52 19.76
CA PRO A 103 13.29 -24.29 21.07
C PRO A 103 14.21 -23.06 21.07
N GLY A 104 13.93 -22.10 21.97
CA GLY A 104 14.71 -20.86 22.09
C GLY A 104 14.27 -19.70 21.17
N PHE A 105 13.21 -19.88 20.37
CA PHE A 105 12.64 -18.82 19.53
C PHE A 105 11.16 -18.59 19.86
N PRO A 106 10.65 -17.35 19.71
CA PRO A 106 9.22 -17.09 19.80
C PRO A 106 8.47 -17.86 18.72
N ALA A 107 7.26 -18.35 19.03
CA ALA A 107 6.43 -19.04 18.06
C ALA A 107 6.16 -18.13 16.86
N ILE A 108 6.47 -18.62 15.66
CA ILE A 108 6.23 -17.89 14.42
C ILE A 108 4.98 -18.48 13.80
N THR A 109 4.01 -17.63 13.50
CA THR A 109 2.81 -18.02 12.74
C THR A 109 2.91 -17.43 11.35
N TYR A 110 2.78 -18.27 10.33
CA TYR A 110 2.78 -17.85 8.93
C TYR A 110 1.72 -18.58 8.13
N LEU A 111 1.26 -17.97 7.05
CA LEU A 111 0.30 -18.58 6.14
C LEU A 111 0.98 -19.64 5.27
N SER A 112 0.27 -20.73 4.99
CA SER A 112 0.80 -21.76 4.09
C SER A 112 1.10 -21.18 2.69
N ASP A 113 2.26 -21.55 2.12
CA ASP A 113 2.83 -20.98 0.89
C ASP A 113 1.95 -21.20 -0.36
N SER A 114 0.95 -22.08 -0.26
CA SER A 114 0.01 -22.41 -1.33
C SER A 114 -1.24 -21.52 -1.39
N ARG A 115 -1.52 -20.69 -0.37
CA ARG A 115 -2.75 -19.90 -0.32
C ARG A 115 -2.53 -18.51 -0.91
N THR A 116 -3.32 -18.18 -1.93
CA THR A 116 -3.43 -16.80 -2.42
C THR A 116 -4.38 -16.03 -1.50
N ILE A 117 -3.87 -15.04 -0.77
CA ILE A 117 -4.68 -14.18 0.12
C ILE A 117 -5.47 -13.20 -0.76
N HIS A 118 -6.78 -13.12 -0.56
CA HIS A 118 -7.61 -12.15 -1.26
C HIS A 118 -7.46 -10.75 -0.63
N PRO A 119 -7.49 -9.63 -1.38
CA PRO A 119 -7.35 -8.29 -0.80
C PRO A 119 -8.35 -7.98 0.32
N PHE A 120 -9.58 -8.46 0.19
CA PHE A 120 -10.62 -8.32 1.23
C PHE A 120 -10.30 -9.13 2.49
N GLU A 121 -9.52 -10.22 2.36
CA GLU A 121 -9.03 -10.96 3.51
C GLU A 121 -7.88 -10.23 4.21
N GLN A 122 -6.99 -9.63 3.42
CA GLN A 122 -5.84 -8.89 3.92
C GLN A 122 -6.25 -7.64 4.74
N PHE A 123 -7.31 -6.94 4.33
CA PHE A 123 -7.74 -5.67 4.94
C PHE A 123 -9.05 -5.76 5.76
N GLY A 124 -9.70 -6.92 5.76
CA GLY A 124 -10.87 -7.21 6.57
C GLY A 124 -10.55 -7.51 8.04
N GLY A 125 -11.60 -7.77 8.84
CA GLY A 125 -11.46 -8.19 10.24
C GLY A 125 -10.60 -7.24 11.08
N VAL A 126 -9.61 -7.79 11.79
CA VAL A 126 -8.70 -7.06 12.68
C VAL A 126 -7.84 -6.01 11.96
N ASN A 127 -7.65 -6.14 10.64
CA ASN A 127 -6.82 -5.24 9.83
C ASN A 127 -7.58 -4.00 9.32
N LYS A 128 -8.90 -3.92 9.55
CA LYS A 128 -9.73 -2.78 9.14
C LYS A 128 -9.25 -1.45 9.73
N SER A 129 -8.74 -1.46 10.96
CA SER A 129 -8.20 -0.26 11.62
C SER A 129 -7.02 0.32 10.82
N GLY A 130 -6.06 -0.52 10.42
CA GLY A 130 -4.94 -0.10 9.57
C GLY A 130 -5.38 0.41 8.20
N PHE A 131 -6.45 -0.16 7.63
CA PHE A 131 -7.04 0.32 6.39
C PHE A 131 -7.69 1.71 6.55
N HIS A 132 -8.39 1.96 7.66
CA HIS A 132 -8.91 3.29 8.00
C HIS A 132 -7.80 4.32 8.23
N GLU A 133 -6.73 3.94 8.95
CA GLU A 133 -5.56 4.79 9.17
C GLU A 133 -4.90 5.16 7.84
N PHE A 134 -4.81 4.21 6.91
CA PHE A 134 -4.27 4.47 5.58
C PHE A 134 -5.13 5.46 4.77
N ILE A 135 -6.46 5.31 4.78
CA ILE A 135 -7.37 6.28 4.14
C ILE A 135 -7.18 7.67 4.75
N HIS A 136 -7.07 7.74 6.08
CA HIS A 136 -6.82 9.00 6.76
C HIS A 136 -5.48 9.61 6.34
N PHE A 137 -4.41 8.81 6.28
CA PHE A 137 -3.09 9.22 5.78
C PHE A 137 -3.17 9.84 4.38
N CYS A 138 -3.89 9.21 3.44
CA CYS A 138 -4.07 9.75 2.09
C CYS A 138 -4.85 11.08 2.05
N ARG A 139 -5.82 11.26 2.95
CA ARG A 139 -6.62 12.50 3.06
C ARG A 139 -5.83 13.70 3.61
N GLN A 140 -4.71 13.47 4.28
CA GLN A 140 -3.83 14.54 4.76
C GLN A 140 -3.04 15.21 3.61
N GLY A 141 -3.05 14.61 2.41
CA GLY A 141 -2.48 15.17 1.19
C GLY A 141 -1.62 14.18 0.43
N GLY A 142 -0.78 14.71 -0.46
CA GLY A 142 0.13 13.88 -1.25
C GLY A 142 1.22 13.23 -0.39
N PHE A 143 1.78 12.14 -0.90
CA PHE A 143 2.82 11.36 -0.22
C PHE A 143 3.87 10.87 -1.22
N SER A 144 5.06 10.53 -0.73
CA SER A 144 6.15 9.97 -1.53
C SER A 144 6.37 8.48 -1.24
N ILE A 145 6.76 7.72 -2.25
CA ILE A 145 6.92 6.25 -2.20
C ILE A 145 8.41 5.89 -2.16
N TRP A 146 8.86 5.19 -1.12
CA TRP A 146 10.27 4.86 -0.82
C TRP A 146 10.47 3.38 -0.48
#